data_AF-A0A2W2NAQ8-F1
#
_entry.id   AF-A0A2W2NAQ8-F1
#
_cell.length_a   1.000
_cell.length_b   1.000
_cell.length_c   1.000
_cell.angle_alpha   90.00
_cell.angle_beta   90.00
_cell.angle_gamma   90.00
#
_symmetry.space_group_name_H-M   'P 1'
#
loop_
_entity.id
_entity.type
_entity.pdbx_description
1 polymer ?
#
loop_
_entity_poly.entity_id
_entity_poly.type
_entity_poly.pdbx_seq_one_letter_code
_entity_poly.pdbx_strand_id
1 'polypeptide(L)'
;MQPVPRPAQAVVLHYRSRAVAPLRPLDAEDAELLRIISDPCTPVFLTVHAGGRRRYSYWQPFDAHTGRGSCYVALPTEACDILRSTGRITLGEPLVEPSRTIYRIRLADTLTAPQRPVRATAHAA
;
A
#
# COMPACT_ATOMS: atom_id res chain seq x y z
N MET A 1 -31.58 -5.29 54.55
CA MET A 1 -31.71 -5.91 53.23
C MET A 1 -31.30 -4.89 52.17
N GLN A 2 -30.11 -5.02 51.58
CA GLN A 2 -29.69 -4.19 50.44
C GLN A 2 -29.76 -5.02 49.15
N PRO A 3 -30.21 -4.43 48.01
CA PRO A 3 -30.30 -5.15 46.75
C PRO A 3 -28.92 -5.25 46.08
N VAL A 4 -28.54 -6.46 45.68
CA VAL A 4 -27.31 -6.75 44.93
C VAL A 4 -27.45 -6.18 43.51
N PRO A 5 -26.47 -5.42 42.98
CA PRO A 5 -26.53 -4.90 41.63
C PRO A 5 -26.30 -6.03 40.61
N ARG A 6 -27.14 -6.03 39.57
CA ARG A 6 -27.14 -6.98 38.46
C ARG A 6 -25.83 -6.84 37.65
N PRO A 7 -25.13 -7.93 37.28
CA PRO A 7 -23.93 -7.82 36.46
C PRO A 7 -24.27 -7.29 35.06
N ALA A 8 -23.48 -6.33 34.60
CA ALA A 8 -23.54 -5.78 33.26
C ALA A 8 -23.32 -6.90 32.22
N GLN A 9 -24.26 -7.03 31.30
CA GLN A 9 -24.17 -7.99 30.21
C GLN A 9 -23.07 -7.54 29.24
N ALA A 10 -22.05 -8.39 29.07
CA ALA A 10 -20.99 -8.16 28.09
C ALA A 10 -21.60 -8.22 26.68
N VAL A 11 -21.61 -7.09 25.99
CA VAL A 11 -21.96 -7.01 24.57
C VAL A 11 -20.85 -7.71 23.79
N VAL A 12 -21.16 -8.91 23.28
CA VAL A 12 -20.29 -9.61 22.33
C VAL A 12 -20.33 -8.85 21.01
N LEU A 13 -19.37 -7.95 20.82
CA LEU A 13 -19.12 -7.32 19.53
C LEU A 13 -18.72 -8.44 18.56
N HIS A 14 -19.65 -8.79 17.68
CA HIS A 14 -19.37 -9.70 16.57
C HIS A 14 -18.36 -9.01 15.67
N TYR A 15 -17.10 -9.44 15.77
CA TYR A 15 -16.07 -9.07 14.83
C TYR A 15 -16.51 -9.57 13.45
N ARG A 16 -17.19 -8.70 12.70
CA ARG A 16 -17.45 -8.95 11.28
C ARG A 16 -16.11 -8.80 10.57
N SER A 17 -15.41 -9.92 10.43
CA SER A 17 -14.33 -10.05 9.46
C SER A 17 -14.88 -9.54 8.13
N ARG A 18 -14.36 -8.43 7.61
CA ARG A 18 -14.64 -8.02 6.24
C ARG A 18 -14.20 -9.20 5.36
N ALA A 19 -15.16 -9.89 4.76
CA ALA A 19 -14.86 -10.88 3.75
C ALA A 19 -14.10 -10.15 2.65
N VAL A 20 -12.81 -10.46 2.52
CA VAL A 20 -11.98 -9.96 1.42
C VAL A 20 -12.55 -10.62 0.17
N ALA A 21 -13.12 -9.81 -0.73
CA ALA A 21 -13.56 -10.31 -2.02
C ALA A 21 -12.36 -11.01 -2.70
N PRO A 22 -12.54 -12.20 -3.29
CA PRO A 22 -11.45 -12.92 -3.92
C PRO A 22 -10.83 -12.04 -5.00
N LEU A 23 -9.55 -11.70 -4.82
CA LEU A 23 -8.80 -10.88 -5.77
C LEU A 23 -8.60 -11.68 -7.07
N ARG A 24 -8.61 -10.99 -8.23
CA ARG A 24 -8.21 -11.59 -9.52
C ARG A 24 -6.86 -12.29 -9.37
N PRO A 25 -6.64 -13.49 -9.92
CA PRO A 25 -5.32 -14.13 -9.90
C PRO A 25 -4.23 -13.21 -10.46
N LEU A 26 -3.06 -13.19 -9.81
CA LEU A 26 -1.87 -12.51 -10.33
C LEU A 26 -1.34 -13.29 -11.53
N ASP A 27 -1.01 -12.58 -12.60
CA ASP A 27 -0.20 -13.12 -13.69
C ASP A 27 1.29 -12.78 -13.48
N ALA A 28 2.13 -13.20 -14.43
CA ALA A 28 3.58 -12.99 -14.36
C ALA A 28 3.95 -11.49 -14.44
N GLU A 29 3.18 -10.69 -15.19
CA GLU A 29 3.42 -9.25 -15.31
C GLU A 29 3.09 -8.54 -13.99
N ASP A 30 1.95 -8.86 -13.38
CA ASP A 30 1.59 -8.34 -12.06
C ASP A 30 2.65 -8.68 -11.00
N ALA A 31 3.17 -9.91 -11.00
CA ALA A 31 4.20 -10.34 -10.06
C ALA A 31 5.50 -9.55 -10.23
N GLU A 32 5.91 -9.29 -11.47
CA GLU A 32 7.09 -8.48 -11.78
C GLU A 32 6.92 -7.02 -11.34
N LEU A 33 5.74 -6.43 -11.58
CA LEU A 33 5.44 -5.07 -11.11
C LEU A 33 5.45 -4.98 -9.58
N LEU A 34 4.87 -5.95 -8.89
CA LEU A 34 4.90 -6.01 -7.44
C LEU A 34 6.34 -6.17 -6.92
N ARG A 35 7.18 -6.96 -7.61
CA ARG A 35 8.61 -7.09 -7.28
C ARG A 35 9.33 -5.74 -7.38
N ILE A 36 9.14 -5.00 -8.48
CA ILE A 36 9.72 -3.66 -8.66
C ILE A 36 9.23 -2.70 -7.57
N ILE A 37 7.92 -2.67 -7.29
CA ILE A 37 7.32 -1.77 -6.28
C ILE A 37 7.79 -2.11 -4.86
N SER A 38 8.07 -3.38 -4.59
CA SER A 38 8.56 -3.86 -3.29
C SER A 38 10.02 -3.49 -3.02
N ASP A 39 10.80 -3.19 -4.07
CA ASP A 39 12.22 -2.92 -3.95
C ASP A 39 12.46 -1.54 -3.29
N PRO A 40 13.05 -1.49 -2.08
CA PRO A 40 13.31 -0.22 -1.40
C PRO A 40 14.32 0.66 -2.15
N CYS A 41 15.18 0.07 -2.98
CA CYS A 41 16.17 0.79 -3.80
C CYS A 41 15.54 1.45 -5.03
N THR A 42 14.30 1.08 -5.38
CA THR A 42 13.65 1.50 -6.62
C THR A 42 12.28 2.15 -6.34
N PRO A 43 12.22 3.37 -5.78
CA PRO A 43 10.96 4.03 -5.51
C PRO A 43 10.14 4.28 -6.78
N VAL A 44 8.89 3.82 -6.77
CA VAL A 44 7.92 4.02 -7.86
C VAL A 44 7.02 5.21 -7.55
N PHE A 45 6.75 6.02 -8.56
CA PHE A 45 5.89 7.19 -8.48
C PHE A 45 4.79 7.17 -9.56
N LEU A 46 3.60 7.62 -9.18
CA LEU A 46 2.54 7.98 -10.12
C LEU A 46 2.56 9.50 -10.31
N THR A 47 2.70 9.95 -11.55
CA THR A 47 2.49 11.34 -11.93
C THR A 47 1.15 11.48 -12.63
N VAL A 48 0.28 12.33 -12.09
CA VAL A 48 -1.01 12.73 -12.69
C VAL A 48 -0.86 14.16 -13.19
N HIS A 49 -0.89 14.37 -14.50
CA HIS A 49 -0.83 15.71 -15.08
C HIS A 49 -2.20 16.39 -15.04
N ALA A 50 -2.23 17.73 -15.08
CA ALA A 50 -3.48 18.51 -15.10
C ALA A 50 -4.44 18.09 -16.23
N GLY A 51 -3.90 17.62 -17.37
CA GLY A 51 -4.68 17.07 -18.49
C GLY A 51 -5.18 15.63 -18.30
N GLY A 52 -5.11 15.06 -17.09
CA GLY A 52 -5.58 13.71 -16.79
C GLY A 52 -4.65 12.57 -17.21
N ARG A 53 -3.55 12.87 -17.91
CA ARG A 53 -2.54 11.86 -18.27
C ARG A 53 -1.85 11.33 -17.01
N ARG A 54 -1.81 10.00 -16.89
CA ARG A 54 -1.19 9.28 -15.78
C ARG A 54 0.02 8.49 -16.26
N ARG A 55 1.11 8.54 -15.50
CA ARG A 55 2.32 7.76 -15.76
C ARG A 55 2.88 7.22 -14.46
N TYR A 56 3.05 5.90 -14.42
CA TYR A 56 3.82 5.23 -13.37
C TYR A 56 5.26 5.11 -13.84
N SER A 57 6.21 5.44 -12.97
CA SER A 57 7.64 5.37 -13.31
C SER A 57 8.53 5.26 -12.09
N TYR A 58 9.72 4.70 -12.29
CA TYR A 58 10.80 4.68 -11.31
C TYR A 58 12.09 5.19 -11.92
N TRP A 59 13.02 5.60 -11.06
CA TRP A 59 14.38 5.94 -11.48
C TRP A 59 15.22 4.67 -11.58
N GLN A 60 15.74 4.38 -12.77
CA GLN A 60 16.72 3.33 -12.96
C GLN A 60 18.13 3.92 -12.76
N PRO A 61 18.88 3.49 -11.72
CA PRO A 61 20.26 3.93 -11.54
C PRO A 61 21.14 3.44 -12.70
N PHE A 62 22.26 4.12 -12.91
CA PHE A 62 23.26 3.70 -13.89
C PHE A 62 23.87 2.35 -13.52
N ASP A 63 23.91 1.44 -14.48
CA ASP A 63 24.59 0.16 -14.41
C ASP A 63 25.80 0.18 -15.37
N ALA A 64 26.99 0.18 -14.78
CA ALA A 64 28.25 0.22 -15.53
C ALA A 64 28.51 -1.05 -16.35
N HIS A 65 27.89 -2.18 -16.00
CA HIS A 65 28.12 -3.45 -16.67
C HIS A 65 27.33 -3.55 -17.99
N THR A 66 26.10 -3.01 -17.99
CA THR A 66 25.25 -2.95 -19.18
C THR A 66 25.36 -1.63 -19.94
N GLY A 67 25.97 -0.61 -19.34
CA GLY A 67 26.07 0.74 -19.90
C GLY A 67 24.73 1.48 -19.99
N ARG A 68 23.73 1.07 -19.20
CA ARG A 68 22.35 1.58 -19.25
C ARG A 68 21.93 2.17 -17.89
N GLY A 69 20.85 2.95 -17.89
CA GLY A 69 20.27 3.55 -16.68
C GLY A 69 20.41 5.06 -16.68
N SER A 70 20.38 5.67 -15.50
CA SER A 70 20.23 7.12 -15.33
C SER A 70 19.00 7.70 -16.04
N CYS A 71 17.89 6.97 -16.03
CA CYS A 71 16.68 7.37 -16.72
C CYS A 71 15.41 6.96 -15.94
N TYR A 72 14.29 7.60 -16.28
CA TYR A 72 12.98 7.19 -15.79
C TYR A 72 12.39 6.10 -16.67
N VAL A 73 12.16 4.93 -16.10
CA VAL A 73 11.50 3.81 -16.77
C VAL A 73 9.99 3.94 -16.55
N ALA A 74 9.21 3.84 -17.62
CA ALA A 74 7.75 3.81 -17.54
C ALA A 74 7.27 2.40 -17.21
N LEU A 75 6.33 2.29 -16.28
CA LEU A 75 5.61 1.05 -16.03
C LEU A 75 4.30 1.03 -16.84
N PRO A 76 3.76 -0.16 -17.18
CA PRO A 76 2.46 -0.30 -17.84
C PRO A 76 1.34 0.31 -16.99
N THR A 77 0.76 1.42 -17.46
CA THR A 77 -0.24 2.19 -16.68
C THR A 77 -1.48 1.37 -16.36
N GLU A 78 -1.99 0.59 -17.31
CA GLU A 78 -3.21 -0.21 -17.12
C GLU A 78 -3.03 -1.29 -16.06
N ALA A 79 -1.90 -2.01 -16.08
CA ALA A 79 -1.58 -3.01 -15.06
C ALA A 79 -1.45 -2.36 -13.67
N CYS A 80 -0.74 -1.24 -13.55
CA CYS A 80 -0.65 -0.50 -12.29
C CYS A 80 -2.03 -0.01 -11.79
N ASP A 81 -2.90 0.44 -12.69
CA ASP A 81 -4.27 0.85 -12.34
C ASP A 81 -5.10 -0.34 -11.85
N ILE A 82 -4.94 -1.53 -12.45
CA ILE A 82 -5.58 -2.77 -11.98
C ILE A 82 -5.05 -3.13 -10.58
N LEU A 83 -3.74 -3.10 -10.35
CA LEU A 83 -3.16 -3.35 -9.03
C LEU A 83 -3.66 -2.35 -7.98
N ARG A 84 -3.84 -1.08 -8.35
CA ARG A 84 -4.40 -0.05 -7.47
C ARG A 84 -5.87 -0.30 -7.17
N SER A 85 -6.68 -0.58 -8.20
CA SER A 85 -8.13 -0.83 -8.04
C SER A 85 -8.43 -2.10 -7.25
N THR A 86 -7.54 -3.10 -7.32
CA THR A 86 -7.60 -4.34 -6.53
C THR A 86 -7.00 -4.18 -5.13
N GLY A 87 -6.53 -2.98 -4.77
CA GLY A 87 -6.02 -2.69 -3.43
C GLY A 87 -4.69 -3.36 -3.11
N ARG A 88 -3.91 -3.76 -4.12
CA ARG A 88 -2.57 -4.35 -3.95
C ARG A 88 -1.47 -3.31 -3.81
N ILE A 89 -1.71 -2.12 -4.35
CA ILE A 89 -0.83 -0.97 -4.21
C ILE A 89 -1.65 0.25 -3.78
N THR A 90 -1.00 1.14 -3.03
CA THR A 90 -1.61 2.36 -2.50
C THR A 90 -0.83 3.60 -2.92
N LEU A 91 -1.54 4.72 -2.95
CA LEU A 91 -0.92 6.03 -3.11
C LEU A 91 -0.51 6.54 -1.73
N GLY A 92 0.73 6.98 -1.60
CA GLY A 92 1.20 7.76 -0.47
C GLY A 92 0.74 9.22 -0.55
N GLU A 93 1.38 10.06 0.26
CA GLU A 93 1.07 11.48 0.33
C GLU A 93 1.23 12.17 -1.05
N PRO A 94 0.25 12.97 -1.49
CA PRO A 94 0.36 13.78 -2.69
C PRO A 94 1.41 14.89 -2.55
N LEU A 95 2.31 14.97 -3.53
CA LEU A 95 3.10 16.17 -3.81
C LEU A 95 2.42 16.94 -4.96
N VAL A 96 1.81 18.08 -4.62
CA VAL A 96 1.04 18.89 -5.57
C VAL A 96 1.94 19.95 -6.20
N GLU A 97 2.08 19.91 -7.52
CA GLU A 97 2.69 20.96 -8.33
C GLU A 97 1.61 21.60 -9.23
N PRO A 98 1.81 22.85 -9.73
CA PRO A 98 0.80 23.53 -10.55
C PRO A 98 0.37 22.77 -11.81
N SER A 99 1.25 21.94 -12.38
CA SER A 99 1.01 21.20 -13.63
C SER A 99 0.72 19.71 -13.43
N ARG A 100 0.94 19.18 -12.22
CA ARG A 100 0.85 17.74 -11.93
C ARG A 100 0.79 17.45 -10.43
N THR A 101 0.23 16.32 -10.07
CA THR A 101 0.33 15.74 -8.73
C THR A 101 1.13 14.45 -8.79
N ILE A 102 2.09 14.30 -7.89
CA ILE A 102 2.96 13.14 -7.81
C ILE A 102 2.61 12.37 -6.53
N TYR A 103 2.47 11.06 -6.65
CA TYR A 103 2.21 10.15 -5.54
C TYR A 103 3.32 9.10 -5.48
N ARG A 104 3.86 8.85 -4.29
CA ARG A 104 4.70 7.65 -4.08
C ARG A 104 3.81 6.42 -4.07
N ILE A 105 4.17 5.39 -4.84
CA ILE A 105 3.48 4.10 -4.81
C ILE A 105 4.07 3.25 -3.70
N ARG A 106 3.21 2.55 -2.97
CA ARG A 106 3.60 1.54 -1.99
C ARG A 106 2.82 0.26 -2.24
N LEU A 107 3.38 -0.88 -1.82
CA LEU A 107 2.56 -2.06 -1.61
C LEU A 107 1.49 -1.75 -0.58
N ALA A 108 0.29 -2.25 -0.81
CA ALA A 108 -0.72 -2.23 0.24
C ALA A 108 -0.22 -3.11 1.39
N ASP A 109 -0.30 -2.58 2.61
CA ASP A 109 -0.12 -3.40 3.79
C ASP A 109 -1.25 -4.42 3.79
N THR A 110 -0.95 -5.63 3.33
CA THR A 110 -1.84 -6.78 3.52
C THR A 110 -2.10 -6.80 5.03
N LEU A 111 -3.31 -6.47 5.46
CA LEU A 111 -3.74 -6.60 6.86
C LEU A 111 -3.73 -8.09 7.21
N THR A 112 -2.53 -8.62 7.42
CA THR A 112 -2.22 -9.97 7.91
C THR A 112 -1.16 -9.81 8.98
N ALA A 113 -1.54 -9.12 10.06
CA ALA A 113 -1.22 -9.45 11.44
C ALA A 113 -2.00 -8.46 12.32
N PRO A 114 -2.79 -8.90 13.30
CA PRO A 114 -3.18 -8.00 14.37
C PRO A 114 -1.89 -7.47 14.99
N GLN A 115 -1.69 -6.15 14.98
CA GLN A 115 -0.65 -5.54 15.78
C GLN A 115 -0.93 -5.95 17.22
N ARG A 116 -0.10 -6.86 17.75
CA ARG A 116 -0.18 -7.27 19.15
C ARG A 116 0.00 -5.98 19.94
N PRO A 117 -0.98 -5.52 20.74
CA PRO A 117 -0.75 -4.36 21.57
C PRO A 117 0.46 -4.69 22.45
N VAL A 118 1.50 -3.86 22.35
CA VAL A 118 2.62 -3.90 23.28
C VAL A 118 2.01 -3.73 24.65
N ARG A 119 2.07 -4.79 25.46
CA ARG A 119 1.61 -4.75 26.84
C ARG A 119 2.61 -3.83 27.55
N ALA A 120 2.24 -2.58 27.74
CA ALA A 120 2.99 -1.67 28.59
C ALA A 120 3.02 -2.28 29.99
N THR A 121 4.15 -2.90 30.35
CA THR A 121 4.43 -3.22 31.74
C THR A 121 4.70 -1.90 32.43
N ALA A 122 3.69 -1.38 33.12
CA ALA A 122 3.88 -0.37 34.14
C ALA A 122 4.78 -0.99 35.22
N HIS A 123 6.04 -0.58 35.26
CA HIS A 123 6.89 -0.84 36.41
C HIS A 123 6.54 0.21 37.47
N ALA A 124 5.83 -0.22 38.51
CA ALA A 124 5.74 0.53 39.74
C ALA A 124 7.10 0.47 40.46
N ALA A 125 7.57 1.62 40.93
CA ALA A 125 8.49 1.79 42.04
C ALA A 125 8.19 3.15 42.68
#